data_AF-A0A6A1LQ35-F1
#
_entry.id   AF-A0A6A1LQ35-F1
#
_cell.length_a   1.000
_cell.length_b   1.000
_cell.length_c   1.000
_cell.angle_alpha   90.00
_cell.angle_beta   90.00
_cell.angle_gamma   90.00
#
_symmetry.space_group_name_H-M   'P 1'
#
loop_
_entity.id
_entity.type
_entity.pdbx_description
1 polymer ?
#
loop_
_entity_poly.entity_id
_entity_poly.type
_entity_poly.pdbx_seq_one_letter_code
_entity_poly.pdbx_strand_id
1 'polypeptide(L)' 'MGGQLSLIAPPASTIAIEAYVSELGDIQYEKNIGNARFLKTLKGLHSDGLVVVKVFIKPSAQIDLTTIEEELKRKLLLW' A
#
# COMPACT_ATOMS: atom_id res chain seq x y z
N MET A 1 -8.48 8.09 -17.86
CA MET A 1 -7.55 9.09 -17.29
C MET A 1 -6.49 8.51 -16.33
N GLY A 2 -6.66 7.36 -15.65
CA GLY A 2 -5.58 6.76 -14.82
C GLY A 2 -4.81 5.59 -15.46
N GLY A 3 -5.46 4.79 -16.31
CA GLY A 3 -4.86 3.58 -16.88
C GLY A 3 -3.68 3.84 -17.84
N GLN A 4 -3.75 4.89 -18.65
CA GLN A 4 -2.69 5.22 -19.62
C GLN A 4 -1.38 5.61 -18.92
N LEU A 5 -1.42 6.40 -17.84
CA LEU A 5 -0.24 6.76 -17.04
C LEU A 5 0.43 5.53 -16.40
N SER A 6 -0.38 4.52 -16.04
CA SER A 6 0.11 3.27 -15.49
C SER A 6 0.80 2.38 -16.53
N LEU A 7 0.58 2.59 -17.83
CA LEU A 7 1.17 1.81 -18.93
C LEU A 7 2.53 2.35 -19.39
N ILE A 8 2.75 3.67 -19.27
CA ILE A 8 4.00 4.33 -19.67
C ILE A 8 5.14 4.19 -18.65
N ALA A 9 4.83 3.88 -17.38
CA ALA A 9 5.86 3.67 -16.37
C ALA A 9 6.61 2.34 -16.61
N PRO A 10 7.94 2.27 -16.38
CA PRO A 10 8.71 1.02 -16.43
C PRO A 10 8.31 0.08 -15.28
N PRO A 11 8.05 -1.23 -15.54
CA PRO A 11 7.48 -2.18 -14.57
C PRO A 11 8.17 -2.05 -13.22
N ALA A 12 7.41 -1.68 -12.18
CA ALA A 12 7.96 -1.61 -10.85
C ALA A 12 8.40 -3.04 -10.46
N SER A 13 9.62 -3.21 -9.95
CA SER A 13 10.06 -4.46 -9.35
C SER A 13 9.09 -4.82 -8.24
N THR A 14 8.13 -5.68 -8.56
CA THR A 14 7.03 -5.98 -7.64
C THR A 14 7.51 -7.12 -6.77
N ILE A 15 8.01 -6.79 -5.58
CA ILE A 15 8.10 -7.76 -4.49
C ILE A 15 6.68 -8.30 -4.26
N ALA A 16 6.57 -9.59 -3.96
CA ALA A 16 5.29 -10.22 -3.60
C ALA A 16 4.56 -9.36 -2.56
N ILE A 17 3.27 -9.09 -2.79
CA ILE A 17 2.50 -8.17 -1.95
C ILE A 17 2.46 -8.63 -0.49
N GLU A 18 2.50 -9.94 -0.31
CA GLU A 18 2.60 -10.67 0.94
C GLU A 18 3.80 -10.19 1.78
N ALA A 19 4.93 -9.86 1.16
CA ALA A 19 6.12 -9.38 1.86
C ALA A 19 5.90 -8.02 2.55
N TYR A 20 5.14 -7.12 1.93
CA TYR A 20 4.79 -5.83 2.55
C TYR A 20 3.81 -5.99 3.71
N VAL A 21 2.94 -7.00 3.65
CA VAL A 21 1.97 -7.27 4.71
C VAL A 21 2.65 -7.85 5.94
N SER A 22 3.67 -8.70 5.73
CA SER A 22 4.45 -9.27 6.84
C SER A 22 5.09 -8.20 7.74
N GLU A 23 5.35 -7.00 7.23
CA GLU A 23 5.89 -5.87 8.00
C GLU A 23 4.86 -5.23 8.96
N LEU A 24 3.56 -5.44 8.75
CA LEU A 24 2.52 -4.94 9.65
C LEU A 24 2.48 -5.75 10.96
N GLY A 25 2.89 -7.02 10.93
CA GLY A 25 3.04 -7.90 12.09
C GLY A 25 1.74 -8.42 12.72
N ASP A 26 0.66 -7.64 12.69
CA ASP A 26 -0.65 -7.93 13.28
C ASP A 26 -1.68 -8.43 12.25
N ILE A 27 -1.37 -8.33 10.96
CA ILE A 27 -2.27 -8.68 9.86
C ILE A 27 -1.75 -9.89 9.09
N GLN A 28 -2.57 -10.93 8.99
CA GLN A 28 -2.31 -12.09 8.14
C GLN A 28 -2.85 -11.85 6.73
N TYR A 29 -2.05 -12.17 5.71
CA TYR A 29 -2.50 -12.11 4.32
C TYR A 29 -3.53 -13.20 4.02
N GLU A 30 -4.67 -12.82 3.41
CA GLU A 30 -5.69 -13.76 2.96
C GLU A 30 -5.76 -13.86 1.43
N LYS A 31 -6.00 -12.73 0.75
CA LYS A 31 -6.08 -12.71 -0.72
C LYS A 31 -5.87 -11.32 -1.31
N ASN A 32 -5.34 -11.25 -2.52
CA ASN A 32 -5.35 -10.03 -3.31
C ASN A 32 -6.77 -9.69 -3.82
N ILE A 33 -7.17 -8.41 -3.81
CA ILE A 33 -8.49 -7.94 -4.28
C ILE A 33 -8.36 -6.88 -5.39
N GLY A 34 -7.17 -6.62 -5.94
CA GLY A 34 -6.98 -5.57 -6.93
C GLY A 34 -5.69 -5.68 -7.74
N ASN A 35 -5.78 -5.38 -9.03
CA ASN A 35 -4.66 -5.49 -9.97
C ASN A 35 -3.92 -4.15 -10.23
N ALA A 36 -4.24 -3.09 -9.49
CA ALA A 36 -3.63 -1.79 -9.71
C ALA A 36 -2.11 -1.84 -9.54
N ARG A 37 -1.40 -1.03 -10.32
CA ARG A 37 0.06 -1.06 -10.38
C ARG A 37 0.72 -0.46 -9.14
N PHE A 38 0.28 0.73 -8.75
CA PHE A 38 0.86 1.49 -7.64
C PHE A 38 0.07 1.38 -6.35
N LEU A 39 -1.19 0.97 -6.40
CA LEU A 39 -2.04 0.84 -5.20
C LEU A 39 -2.54 -0.60 -5.07
N LYS A 40 -1.71 -1.46 -4.51
CA LYS A 40 -2.07 -2.86 -4.27
C LYS A 40 -3.12 -2.92 -3.16
N THR A 41 -4.15 -3.74 -3.37
CA THR A 41 -5.25 -3.90 -2.41
C THR A 41 -5.42 -5.38 -2.10
N LEU A 42 -5.48 -5.72 -0.82
CA LEU A 42 -5.62 -7.10 -0.35
C LEU A 42 -6.58 -7.17 0.84
N LYS A 43 -7.10 -8.38 1.06
CA LYS A 43 -7.85 -8.78 2.24
C LYS A 43 -6.85 -9.34 3.24
N GLY A 44 -6.93 -8.84 4.46
CA GLY A 44 -6.16 -9.34 5.58
C GLY A 44 -7.06 -9.76 6.74
N LEU A 45 -6.50 -10.56 7.64
CA LEU A 45 -7.12 -10.95 8.89
C LEU A 45 -6.33 -10.33 10.05
N HIS A 46 -7.00 -9.50 10.84
CA HIS A 46 -6.52 -8.94 12.10
C HIS A 46 -7.23 -9.65 13.27
N SER A 47 -6.73 -9.50 14.50
CA SER A 47 -7.38 -10.08 15.69
C SER A 47 -8.83 -9.60 15.87
N ASP A 48 -9.11 -8.37 15.43
CA ASP A 48 -10.44 -7.74 15.54
C ASP A 48 -11.34 -8.03 14.33
N GLY A 49 -10.87 -8.82 13.36
CA GLY A 49 -11.65 -9.27 12.21
C GLY A 49 -11.01 -8.98 10.86
N LEU A 50 -11.86 -8.90 9.83
CA LEU A 50 -11.41 -8.72 8.44
C LEU A 50 -11.06 -7.27 8.14
N VAL A 51 -9.90 -7.06 7.53
CA VAL A 51 -9.39 -5.74 7.15
C VAL A 51 -9.06 -5.68 5.66
N VAL A 52 -9.06 -4.46 5.12
CA VAL A 52 -8.58 -4.18 3.76
C VAL A 52 -7.30 -3.38 3.86
N VAL A 53 -6.20 -3.95 3.39
CA VAL A 53 -4.89 -3.28 3.38
C VAL A 53 -4.64 -2.71 2.00
N LYS A 54 -4.24 -1.43 1.96
CA LYS A 54 -3.83 -0.74 0.74
C LYS A 54 -2.37 -0.36 0.83
N VAL A 55 -1.55 -0.90 -0.07
CA VAL A 55 -0.11 -0.63 -0.15
C VAL A 55 0.15 0.25 -1.35
N PHE A 56 0.61 1.47 -1.11
CA PHE A 56 1.06 2.38 -2.16
C PHE A 56 2.54 2.21 -2.45
N ILE A 57 2.88 1.76 -3.66
CA ILE A 57 4.26 1.58 -4.12
C ILE A 57 4.67 2.83 -4.88
N LYS A 58 5.69 3.53 -4.38
CA LYS A 58 6.26 4.71 -5.04
C LYS A 58 6.79 4.33 -6.44
N PRO A 59 6.34 4.97 -7.54
CA PRO A 59 6.86 4.69 -8.89
C PRO A 59 8.32 5.09 -9.08
N SER A 60 8.81 6.05 -8.30
CA SER A 60 10.19 6.57 -8.33
C SER A 60 10.59 7.02 -6.93
N ALA A 61 11.88 6.89 -6.60
CA ALA A 61 12.46 7.40 -5.36
C ALA A 61 12.41 8.93 -5.25
N GLN A 62 12.18 9.63 -6.36
CA GLN A 62 12.02 11.09 -6.41
C GLN A 62 10.71 11.56 -5.77
N ILE A 63 9.75 10.65 -5.56
CA ILE A 63 8.48 10.99 -4.91
C ILE A 63 8.69 10.98 -3.41
N ASP A 64 8.80 12.17 -2.84
CA ASP A 64 8.82 12.38 -1.41
C ASP A 64 7.40 12.34 -0.82
N LEU A 65 7.23 11.61 0.28
CA LEU A 65 5.97 11.52 1.03
C LEU A 65 6.13 11.95 2.49
N THR A 66 7.32 12.43 2.89
CA THR A 66 7.62 12.76 4.30
C THR A 66 6.67 13.82 4.85
N THR A 67 6.33 14.86 4.08
CA THR A 67 5.35 15.86 4.52
C THR A 67 3.97 15.24 4.82
N ILE A 68 3.50 14.33 3.97
CA ILE A 68 2.20 13.66 4.14
C ILE A 68 2.25 12.71 5.35
N GLU A 69 3.36 11.98 5.51
CA GLU A 69 3.58 11.09 6.65
C GLU A 69 3.55 11.86 7.98
N GLU A 70 4.24 13.01 8.04
CA GLU A 70 4.25 13.87 9.22
C GLU A 70 2.86 14.41 9.55
N GLU A 71 2.10 14.86 8.54
CA GLU A 71 0.72 15.31 8.74
C GLU A 71 -0.20 14.20 9.24
N LEU A 72 -0.06 12.98 8.70
CA LEU A 72 -0.84 11.82 9.15
C LEU A 72 -0.52 11.46 10.60
N LYS A 73 0.76 11.42 10.98
CA LYS A 73 1.18 11.18 12.38
C LYS A 73 0.64 12.25 13.32
N ARG A 74 0.69 13.52 12.92
CA ARG A 74 0.13 14.64 13.69
C ARG A 74 -1.36 14.46 13.95
N LYS A 75 -2.12 14.07 12.91
CA LYS A 75 -3.56 13.83 13.02
C LYS A 75 -3.88 12.62 13.88
N LEU A 76 -3.07 11.57 13.82
CA LEU A 76 -3.26 10.37 14.64
C LEU A 76 -3.10 10.67 16.15
N LEU A 77 -2.18 11.57 16.51
CA LEU A 77 -1.95 12.00 17.90
C LEU A 77 -3.04 12.93 18.47
N LEU A 78 -3.97 13.39 17.64
CA LEU A 78 -5.10 14.24 18.04
C LEU A 78 -6.38 13.43 18.32
N TRP A 79 -6.31 12.09 18.26
CA TRP A 79 -7.41 11.16 18.56
C TRP A 79 -7.09 10.30 19.77
#